data_AF-A0A9W7B315-F1
#
_entry.id   AF-A0A9W7B315-F1
#
_cell.length_a   1.000
_cell.length_b   1.000
_cell.length_c   1.000
_cell.angle_alpha   90.00
_cell.angle_beta   90.00
_cell.angle_gamma   90.00
#
_symmetry.space_group_name_H-M   'P 1'
#
loop_
_entity.id
_entity.type
_entity.pdbx_description
1 polymer ?
#
loop_
_entity_poly.entity_id
_entity_poly.type
_entity_poly.pdbx_seq_one_letter_code
_entity_poly.pdbx_strand_id
1 'polypeptide(L)'
;MRSLFVFLFGLHLCRPFSLSRSRQTRTLLFSSPRKTSADFYDADTLAGILDLHSSLNLGEVVAEEVQQDGLFEIVEKMSQNTNSRVRAIACDVDGTLIPRGSRVADSKSLKVVRRAIKSKRLTFFLATGKTRKGAIDSLVRSGEITEEELLGCPGVYLQGLVVVNSSGEVIYERRLNLASVAAAVEKTRTDGSGLAVVGYDGETILCDEMDLDHPGVTQLNEKYGEPRVMCCEGGLSNYASSFHKLLVIAPEDEAGIAAVDALRPKLEKLGLGAGKFEITQALENMIEVMPKLTGKGEGVKVLLRHLSLRGNECLAVGDAENDEEMLEFCSPSCTLADSSAGAKAKATYVMEESSGEGGAGRAMEVHALGFKSIKFVTGNRNKVEEVKALMADVEGVEFDNVALDLPELQGSDAVEIAREKCMLAAKEIGGPVITEDTSLCFNALNSLPGPYIKWFLEKCGHEGLNKMLDGFDDRGAYAQTIVAYCGGEGEEVEVFEGRTEGVIVAARGSTDFGWDAIFECGEGEGEGKTYGEMDKAEKNLVSHRGKAFAKFKEYLNEELD
;
A
#
# COMPACT_ATOMS: atom_id res chain seq x y z
N MET A 1 -2.75 -66.37 -15.21
CA MET A 1 -4.03 -66.42 -14.47
C MET A 1 -4.63 -65.01 -14.54
N ARG A 2 -5.91 -64.83 -14.90
CA ARG A 2 -7.04 -64.41 -14.00
C ARG A 2 -6.68 -63.23 -13.07
N SER A 3 -7.43 -62.12 -12.91
CA SER A 3 -8.69 -61.55 -13.48
C SER A 3 -8.81 -60.10 -12.90
N LEU A 4 -9.63 -59.11 -13.31
CA LEU A 4 -10.62 -58.80 -14.39
C LEU A 4 -10.63 -57.24 -14.48
N PHE A 5 -10.61 -56.51 -15.61
CA PHE A 5 -11.53 -56.33 -16.77
C PHE A 5 -12.71 -55.35 -16.55
N VAL A 6 -13.15 -54.68 -17.64
CA VAL A 6 -14.22 -53.63 -17.77
C VAL A 6 -13.70 -52.20 -17.40
N PHE A 7 -13.95 -51.10 -18.13
CA PHE A 7 -14.19 -50.78 -19.58
C PHE A 7 -14.06 -49.22 -19.76
N LEU A 8 -14.35 -48.49 -20.87
CA LEU A 8 -15.02 -48.77 -22.15
C LEU A 8 -14.27 -48.14 -23.39
N PHE A 9 -14.79 -47.06 -24.01
CA PHE A 9 -14.36 -46.41 -25.27
C PHE A 9 -14.58 -44.87 -25.21
N GLY A 10 -13.96 -44.00 -26.02
CA GLY A 10 -12.89 -44.21 -27.03
C GLY A 10 -12.90 -43.19 -28.21
N LEU A 11 -11.91 -43.31 -29.12
CA LEU A 11 -11.83 -42.73 -30.50
C LEU A 11 -11.67 -41.18 -30.65
N HIS A 12 -10.53 -40.65 -31.14
CA HIS A 12 -10.19 -40.30 -32.56
C HIS A 12 -10.75 -38.93 -33.04
N LEU A 13 -10.09 -38.10 -33.88
CA LEU A 13 -8.79 -38.16 -34.59
C LEU A 13 -8.32 -36.74 -35.08
N CYS A 14 -7.00 -36.60 -35.34
CA CYS A 14 -6.34 -35.71 -36.33
C CYS A 14 -6.50 -34.16 -36.39
N ARG A 15 -5.39 -33.50 -36.02
CA ARG A 15 -4.58 -32.51 -36.80
C ARG A 15 -5.06 -31.04 -37.00
N PRO A 16 -4.11 -30.07 -37.08
CA PRO A 16 -4.38 -28.67 -37.39
C PRO A 16 -4.38 -28.36 -38.89
N PHE A 17 -4.89 -27.18 -39.27
CA PHE A 17 -4.67 -26.59 -40.59
C PHE A 17 -4.43 -25.07 -40.52
N SER A 18 -3.70 -24.53 -41.49
CA SER A 18 -3.33 -23.11 -41.55
C SER A 18 -4.25 -22.31 -42.46
N LEU A 19 -4.31 -20.99 -42.26
CA LEU A 19 -4.88 -20.05 -43.22
C LEU A 19 -3.86 -18.99 -43.62
N SER A 20 -3.62 -18.88 -44.91
CA SER A 20 -2.67 -17.94 -45.51
C SER A 20 -3.39 -16.72 -46.10
N ARG A 21 -2.63 -15.63 -46.25
CA ARG A 21 -3.07 -14.32 -46.74
C ARG A 21 -3.99 -14.38 -47.98
N SER A 22 -5.01 -13.53 -48.00
CA SER A 22 -5.42 -12.85 -49.24
C SER A 22 -5.68 -11.36 -48.97
N ARG A 23 -5.36 -10.50 -49.94
CA ARG A 23 -5.70 -9.06 -49.91
C ARG A 23 -6.93 -8.83 -50.79
N GLN A 24 -7.94 -8.13 -50.27
CA GLN A 24 -8.81 -7.29 -51.10
C GLN A 24 -9.10 -5.98 -50.39
N THR A 25 -8.85 -4.87 -51.08
CA THR A 25 -9.22 -3.52 -50.66
C THR A 25 -10.63 -3.19 -51.15
N ARG A 26 -11.50 -2.71 -50.25
CA ARG A 26 -12.72 -1.99 -50.62
C ARG A 26 -12.99 -0.85 -49.65
N THR A 27 -13.07 0.35 -50.19
CA THR A 27 -13.53 1.56 -49.49
C THR A 27 -15.01 1.43 -49.15
N LEU A 28 -15.40 1.81 -47.93
CA LEU A 28 -16.81 2.02 -47.56
C LEU A 28 -16.95 3.26 -46.67
N LEU A 29 -18.14 3.85 -46.70
CA LEU A 29 -18.49 5.12 -46.08
C LEU A 29 -19.43 4.90 -44.88
N PHE A 30 -19.17 5.66 -43.80
CA PHE A 30 -20.12 6.06 -42.75
C PHE A 30 -20.83 5.01 -41.88
N SER A 31 -21.31 5.54 -40.74
CA SER A 31 -22.23 4.98 -39.74
C SER A 31 -21.66 4.00 -38.69
N SER A 32 -22.14 4.19 -37.46
CA SER A 32 -21.88 3.38 -36.27
C SER A 32 -23.03 2.38 -36.10
N PRO A 33 -22.80 1.22 -35.46
CA PRO A 33 -23.40 1.04 -34.13
C PRO A 33 -22.37 0.86 -33.00
N ARG A 34 -22.83 1.08 -31.76
CA ARG A 34 -22.09 0.71 -30.55
C ARG A 34 -22.02 -0.83 -30.44
N LYS A 35 -20.90 -1.37 -29.98
CA LYS A 35 -20.86 -2.76 -29.49
C LYS A 35 -21.51 -2.84 -28.10
N THR A 36 -22.26 -3.91 -27.85
CA THR A 36 -22.88 -4.24 -26.56
C THR A 36 -22.08 -5.31 -25.83
N SER A 37 -22.17 -5.37 -24.49
CA SER A 37 -21.31 -6.18 -23.61
C SER A 37 -21.55 -7.70 -23.62
N ALA A 38 -22.17 -8.25 -24.68
CA ALA A 38 -22.50 -9.68 -24.78
C ALA A 38 -21.31 -10.57 -25.20
N ASP A 39 -20.23 -10.01 -25.74
CA ASP A 39 -19.06 -10.73 -26.27
C ASP A 39 -18.11 -11.30 -25.17
N PHE A 40 -18.47 -11.22 -23.87
CA PHE A 40 -17.54 -11.43 -22.74
C PHE A 40 -17.65 -12.78 -22.01
N TYR A 41 -18.59 -13.65 -22.34
CA TYR A 41 -18.75 -14.96 -21.71
C TYR A 41 -18.82 -16.06 -22.76
N ASP A 42 -18.16 -17.20 -22.49
CA ASP A 42 -18.28 -18.39 -23.33
C ASP A 42 -19.61 -19.13 -23.12
N ALA A 43 -19.90 -20.06 -24.03
CA ALA A 43 -21.14 -20.82 -24.02
C ALA A 43 -21.27 -21.73 -22.80
N ASP A 44 -20.16 -22.20 -22.23
CA ASP A 44 -20.14 -23.09 -21.06
C ASP A 44 -20.44 -22.31 -19.77
N THR A 45 -19.96 -21.07 -19.65
CA THR A 45 -20.31 -20.13 -18.58
C THR A 45 -21.80 -19.79 -18.62
N LEU A 46 -22.35 -19.50 -19.81
CA LEU A 46 -23.78 -19.28 -20.00
C LEU A 46 -24.63 -20.53 -19.69
N ALA A 47 -24.14 -21.72 -20.03
CA ALA A 47 -24.80 -22.97 -19.67
C ALA A 47 -24.82 -23.18 -18.15
N GLY A 48 -23.71 -22.93 -17.45
CA GLY A 48 -23.64 -23.06 -15.99
C GLY A 48 -24.61 -22.15 -15.23
N ILE A 49 -24.83 -20.92 -15.72
CA ILE A 49 -25.83 -19.99 -15.16
C ILE A 49 -27.26 -20.53 -15.32
N LEU A 50 -27.58 -21.10 -16.50
CA LEU A 50 -28.89 -21.69 -16.77
C LEU A 50 -29.14 -22.98 -15.97
N ASP A 51 -28.12 -23.82 -15.80
CA ASP A 51 -28.24 -25.08 -15.05
C ASP A 51 -28.50 -24.81 -13.56
N LEU A 52 -27.83 -23.80 -12.97
CA LEU A 52 -28.07 -23.35 -11.60
C LEU A 52 -29.53 -22.91 -11.37
N HIS A 53 -30.13 -22.23 -12.35
CA HIS A 53 -31.51 -21.75 -12.29
C HIS A 53 -32.54 -22.89 -12.22
N SER A 54 -32.21 -24.09 -12.69
CA SER A 54 -33.05 -25.29 -12.53
C SER A 54 -33.01 -25.86 -11.11
N SER A 55 -31.89 -25.67 -10.40
CA SER A 55 -31.61 -26.33 -9.12
C SER A 55 -32.21 -25.63 -7.90
N LEU A 56 -32.46 -24.32 -7.99
CA LEU A 56 -32.89 -23.48 -6.86
C LEU A 56 -34.41 -23.41 -6.63
N ASN A 57 -35.22 -24.00 -7.52
CA ASN A 57 -36.68 -24.10 -7.39
C ASN A 57 -37.40 -22.75 -7.13
N LEU A 58 -36.85 -21.66 -7.66
CA LEU A 58 -37.47 -20.35 -7.69
C LEU A 58 -38.63 -20.38 -8.69
N GLY A 59 -39.85 -20.09 -8.22
CA GLY A 59 -41.05 -20.07 -9.07
C GLY A 59 -40.97 -19.03 -10.18
N GLU A 60 -41.83 -19.18 -11.21
CA GLU A 60 -41.79 -18.42 -12.47
C GLU A 60 -41.68 -16.88 -12.26
N VAL A 61 -40.45 -16.38 -12.31
CA VAL A 61 -40.19 -14.96 -12.55
C VAL A 61 -40.36 -14.73 -14.05
N VAL A 62 -41.45 -14.06 -14.42
CA VAL A 62 -41.73 -13.66 -15.81
C VAL A 62 -40.58 -12.78 -16.29
N ALA A 63 -40.04 -13.09 -17.48
CA ALA A 63 -38.82 -12.48 -18.00
C ALA A 63 -39.06 -11.07 -18.58
N GLU A 64 -39.33 -10.10 -17.71
CA GLU A 64 -39.29 -8.66 -18.03
C GLU A 64 -38.28 -7.93 -17.12
N GLU A 65 -37.33 -7.23 -17.75
CA GLU A 65 -36.37 -6.27 -17.16
C GLU A 65 -35.50 -6.72 -15.96
N VAL A 66 -34.63 -7.72 -16.17
CA VAL A 66 -33.39 -7.84 -15.37
C VAL A 66 -32.43 -6.71 -15.75
N GLN A 67 -32.36 -5.66 -14.93
CA GLN A 67 -31.36 -4.60 -15.06
C GLN A 67 -29.95 -5.14 -14.74
N GLN A 68 -28.93 -4.68 -15.46
CA GLN A 68 -27.56 -5.23 -15.39
C GLN A 68 -26.94 -5.13 -13.98
N ASP A 69 -27.29 -4.10 -13.22
CA ASP A 69 -26.76 -3.85 -11.87
C ASP A 69 -27.10 -4.99 -10.90
N GLY A 70 -28.31 -5.56 -10.99
CA GLY A 70 -28.75 -6.67 -10.14
C GLY A 70 -27.99 -7.98 -10.39
N LEU A 71 -27.50 -8.20 -11.61
CA LEU A 71 -26.63 -9.35 -11.90
C LEU A 71 -25.22 -9.14 -11.34
N PHE A 72 -24.75 -7.89 -11.33
CA PHE A 72 -23.44 -7.51 -10.79
C PHE A 72 -23.38 -7.72 -9.28
N GLU A 73 -24.41 -7.29 -8.53
CA GLU A 73 -24.52 -7.54 -7.09
C GLU A 73 -24.45 -9.04 -6.74
N ILE A 74 -25.09 -9.90 -7.52
CA ILE A 74 -25.12 -11.36 -7.27
C ILE A 74 -23.72 -11.95 -7.47
N VAL A 75 -23.02 -11.56 -8.54
CA VAL A 75 -21.64 -12.00 -8.81
C VAL A 75 -20.66 -11.43 -7.77
N GLU A 76 -20.87 -10.21 -7.28
CA GLU A 76 -20.05 -9.60 -6.22
C GLU A 76 -20.22 -10.34 -4.89
N LYS A 77 -21.46 -10.61 -4.47
CA LYS A 77 -21.78 -11.41 -3.27
C LYS A 77 -21.25 -12.85 -3.36
N MET A 78 -21.17 -13.43 -4.56
CA MET A 78 -20.49 -14.72 -4.79
C MET A 78 -18.96 -14.61 -4.75
N SER A 79 -18.39 -13.47 -5.18
CA SER A 79 -16.93 -13.23 -5.20
C SER A 79 -16.33 -12.97 -3.82
N GLN A 80 -17.09 -12.42 -2.87
CA GLN A 80 -16.58 -12.03 -1.55
C GLN A 80 -15.99 -13.20 -0.71
N ASN A 81 -16.30 -14.46 -1.04
CA ASN A 81 -15.77 -15.65 -0.35
C ASN A 81 -14.42 -16.17 -0.91
N THR A 82 -13.82 -15.53 -1.92
CA THR A 82 -12.46 -15.91 -2.36
C THR A 82 -11.40 -15.03 -1.71
N ASN A 83 -10.37 -15.66 -1.12
CA ASN A 83 -9.24 -14.98 -0.45
C ASN A 83 -8.30 -14.32 -1.49
N SER A 84 -8.70 -13.15 -1.98
CA SER A 84 -8.02 -12.37 -3.02
C SER A 84 -6.90 -11.49 -2.48
N ARG A 85 -5.82 -11.33 -3.26
CA ARG A 85 -4.69 -10.48 -2.92
C ARG A 85 -5.10 -9.01 -3.02
N VAL A 86 -4.92 -8.24 -1.94
CA VAL A 86 -5.21 -6.79 -1.92
C VAL A 86 -4.38 -6.05 -2.99
N ARG A 87 -5.07 -5.22 -3.77
CA ARG A 87 -4.55 -4.37 -4.86
C ARG A 87 -4.78 -2.87 -4.62
N ALA A 88 -5.58 -2.46 -3.64
CA ALA A 88 -5.76 -1.07 -3.26
C ALA A 88 -5.92 -0.86 -1.75
N ILE A 89 -5.73 0.38 -1.29
CA ILE A 89 -5.96 0.81 0.09
C ILE A 89 -6.80 2.09 0.06
N ALA A 90 -8.00 2.03 0.64
CA ALA A 90 -8.83 3.18 0.97
C ALA A 90 -8.57 3.58 2.44
N CYS A 91 -8.11 4.81 2.69
CA CYS A 91 -7.81 5.26 4.05
C CYS A 91 -8.48 6.60 4.38
N ASP A 92 -9.18 6.66 5.51
CA ASP A 92 -9.64 7.93 6.08
C ASP A 92 -8.48 8.81 6.60
N VAL A 93 -8.76 10.09 6.85
CA VAL A 93 -7.80 11.09 7.33
C VAL A 93 -7.98 11.42 8.81
N ASP A 94 -9.19 11.69 9.30
CA ASP A 94 -9.43 12.37 10.60
C ASP A 94 -9.94 11.40 11.66
N GLY A 95 -9.08 11.05 12.62
CA GLY A 95 -9.29 9.92 13.52
C GLY A 95 -8.57 8.64 13.05
N THR A 96 -8.11 8.62 11.79
CA THR A 96 -7.37 7.48 11.20
C THR A 96 -5.89 7.80 11.00
N LEU A 97 -5.53 8.74 10.12
CA LEU A 97 -4.14 9.16 9.87
C LEU A 97 -3.71 10.37 10.72
N ILE A 98 -4.66 11.25 11.04
CA ILE A 98 -4.51 12.38 11.97
C ILE A 98 -5.18 11.97 13.28
N PRO A 99 -4.43 11.77 14.38
CA PRO A 99 -5.01 11.35 15.65
C PRO A 99 -6.06 12.31 16.18
N ARG A 100 -7.08 11.79 16.87
CA ARG A 100 -8.20 12.61 17.39
C ARG A 100 -7.68 13.76 18.27
N GLY A 101 -7.94 15.00 17.84
CA GLY A 101 -7.47 16.23 18.52
C GLY A 101 -6.09 16.76 18.05
N SER A 102 -5.38 16.05 17.17
CA SER A 102 -4.16 16.53 16.53
C SER A 102 -4.44 17.47 15.35
N ARG A 103 -3.41 18.21 14.91
CA ARG A 103 -3.35 18.93 13.61
C ARG A 103 -2.24 18.39 12.69
N VAL A 104 -1.58 17.31 13.10
CA VAL A 104 -0.44 16.67 12.42
C VAL A 104 -0.72 15.17 12.38
N ALA A 105 -0.52 14.56 11.21
CA ALA A 105 -0.66 13.13 11.03
C ALA A 105 0.42 12.34 11.78
N ASP A 106 0.13 11.08 12.15
CA ASP A 106 1.12 10.20 12.75
C ASP A 106 2.23 9.86 11.74
N SER A 107 3.49 10.03 12.19
CA SER A 107 4.70 9.80 11.41
C SER A 107 4.84 8.33 10.97
N LYS A 108 4.54 7.38 11.86
CA LYS A 108 4.67 5.94 11.53
C LYS A 108 3.69 5.56 10.42
N SER A 109 2.44 5.99 10.55
CA SER A 109 1.38 5.74 9.59
C SER A 109 1.69 6.39 8.24
N LEU A 110 2.19 7.63 8.22
CA LEU A 110 2.56 8.29 6.97
C LEU A 110 3.76 7.65 6.25
N LYS A 111 4.74 7.11 6.98
CA LYS A 111 5.83 6.33 6.37
C LYS A 111 5.33 5.07 5.68
N VAL A 112 4.32 4.40 6.25
CA VAL A 112 3.66 3.25 5.60
C VAL A 112 2.78 3.68 4.43
N VAL A 113 2.02 4.79 4.55
CA VAL A 113 1.26 5.39 3.43
C VAL A 113 2.19 5.71 2.27
N ARG A 114 3.37 6.28 2.52
CA ARG A 114 4.35 6.60 1.49
C ARG A 114 4.83 5.37 0.71
N ARG A 115 5.13 4.27 1.40
CA ARG A 115 5.40 2.96 0.78
C ARG A 115 4.21 2.46 -0.05
N ALA A 116 3.00 2.57 0.49
CA ALA A 116 1.76 2.17 -0.20
C ALA A 116 1.43 3.00 -1.45
N ILE A 117 1.86 4.27 -1.51
CA ILE A 117 1.68 5.16 -2.67
C ILE A 117 2.64 4.81 -3.81
N LYS A 118 3.91 4.58 -3.49
CA LYS A 118 4.93 4.26 -4.48
C LYS A 118 4.76 2.84 -5.05
N SER A 119 4.38 1.89 -4.18
CA SER A 119 4.34 0.46 -4.49
C SER A 119 3.64 0.12 -5.81
N LYS A 120 4.44 -0.39 -6.76
CA LYS A 120 4.06 -0.83 -8.12
C LYS A 120 2.88 -1.84 -8.18
N ARG A 121 2.47 -2.38 -7.03
CA ARG A 121 1.42 -3.40 -6.87
C ARG A 121 0.11 -2.87 -6.25
N LEU A 122 0.15 -1.71 -5.59
CA LEU A 122 -0.99 -1.18 -4.82
C LEU A 122 -1.43 0.18 -5.37
N THR A 123 -2.71 0.49 -5.21
CA THR A 123 -3.21 1.86 -5.37
C THR A 123 -3.70 2.37 -4.02
N PHE A 124 -2.90 3.21 -3.36
CA PHE A 124 -3.35 3.97 -2.19
C PHE A 124 -4.25 5.13 -2.60
N PHE A 125 -5.30 5.40 -1.82
CA PHE A 125 -6.11 6.60 -1.95
C PHE A 125 -6.78 7.02 -0.64
N LEU A 126 -7.05 8.32 -0.52
CA LEU A 126 -7.77 8.89 0.62
C LEU A 126 -9.29 8.75 0.45
N ALA A 127 -10.01 8.49 1.54
CA ALA A 127 -11.46 8.42 1.61
C ALA A 127 -11.96 9.28 2.79
N THR A 128 -12.16 10.58 2.55
CA THR A 128 -12.30 11.59 3.62
C THR A 128 -13.52 12.49 3.44
N GLY A 129 -13.95 13.10 4.55
CA GLY A 129 -14.95 14.17 4.57
C GLY A 129 -14.43 15.52 4.08
N LYS A 130 -13.11 15.71 4.01
CA LYS A 130 -12.45 16.97 3.63
C LYS A 130 -12.54 17.30 2.14
N THR A 131 -12.23 18.55 1.79
CA THR A 131 -11.79 18.92 0.42
C THR A 131 -10.49 18.18 0.05
N ARG A 132 -10.14 18.07 -1.25
CA ARG A 132 -8.88 17.42 -1.66
C ARG A 132 -7.68 18.19 -1.12
N LYS A 133 -7.70 19.51 -1.21
CA LYS A 133 -6.66 20.39 -0.69
C LYS A 133 -6.58 20.34 0.83
N GLY A 134 -7.70 20.43 1.55
CA GLY A 134 -7.70 20.36 3.02
C GLY A 134 -7.17 19.04 3.57
N ALA A 135 -7.34 17.93 2.84
CA ALA A 135 -6.73 16.65 3.16
C ALA A 135 -5.21 16.68 2.97
N ILE A 136 -4.75 17.09 1.78
CA ILE A 136 -3.33 17.12 1.43
C ILE A 136 -2.56 18.12 2.31
N ASP A 137 -3.07 19.35 2.44
CA ASP A 137 -2.53 20.44 3.28
C ASP A 137 -2.47 20.08 4.76
N SER A 138 -3.15 19.02 5.21
CA SER A 138 -3.10 18.51 6.58
C SER A 138 -2.06 17.39 6.75
N LEU A 139 -1.94 16.45 5.80
CA LEU A 139 -0.97 15.35 5.89
C LEU A 139 0.50 15.81 5.72
N VAL A 140 0.75 16.74 4.79
CA VAL A 140 2.11 17.26 4.51
C VAL A 140 2.75 18.03 5.68
N ARG A 141 1.95 18.45 6.68
CA ARG A 141 2.42 19.15 7.89
C ARG A 141 3.39 18.33 8.75
N SER A 142 3.42 17.03 8.55
CA SER A 142 4.36 16.09 9.17
C SER A 142 5.79 16.21 8.63
N GLY A 143 5.95 16.61 7.36
CA GLY A 143 7.22 16.49 6.61
C GLY A 143 7.56 15.08 6.13
N GLU A 144 6.75 14.06 6.44
CA GLU A 144 7.01 12.64 6.08
C GLU A 144 6.56 12.30 4.65
N ILE A 145 5.62 13.10 4.10
CA ILE A 145 4.98 12.91 2.80
C ILE A 145 4.83 14.27 2.09
N THR A 146 4.95 14.27 0.76
CA THR A 146 4.86 15.48 -0.07
C THR A 146 3.49 15.71 -0.71
N GLU A 147 3.22 16.96 -1.11
CA GLU A 147 2.03 17.33 -1.90
C GLU A 147 2.02 16.61 -3.27
N GLU A 148 3.18 16.41 -3.89
CA GLU A 148 3.32 15.72 -5.19
C GLU A 148 2.94 14.23 -5.11
N GLU A 149 3.43 13.51 -4.09
CA GLU A 149 3.08 12.10 -3.83
C GLU A 149 1.57 11.92 -3.61
N LEU A 150 0.92 12.85 -2.91
CA LEU A 150 -0.53 12.80 -2.66
C LEU A 150 -1.38 13.29 -3.85
N LEU A 151 -0.88 14.21 -4.68
CA LEU A 151 -1.57 14.68 -5.88
C LEU A 151 -1.59 13.63 -7.01
N GLY A 152 -0.58 12.76 -7.08
CA GLY A 152 -0.58 11.59 -7.97
C GLY A 152 -1.52 10.45 -7.55
N CYS A 153 -2.03 10.49 -6.31
CA CYS A 153 -3.01 9.52 -5.83
C CYS A 153 -4.42 9.86 -6.37
N PRO A 154 -5.23 8.86 -6.75
CA PRO A 154 -6.68 9.05 -6.85
C PRO A 154 -7.26 9.29 -5.45
N GLY A 155 -8.55 9.62 -5.36
CA GLY A 155 -9.16 9.90 -4.06
C GLY A 155 -10.66 10.12 -4.06
N VAL A 156 -11.22 9.99 -2.86
CA VAL A 156 -12.63 10.07 -2.52
C VAL A 156 -12.78 11.16 -1.46
N TYR A 157 -13.40 12.28 -1.83
CA TYR A 157 -13.42 13.52 -1.05
C TYR A 157 -14.85 14.01 -0.81
N LEU A 158 -15.02 14.97 0.10
CA LEU A 158 -16.31 15.54 0.48
C LEU A 158 -17.35 14.46 0.84
N GLN A 159 -16.96 13.47 1.65
CA GLN A 159 -17.81 12.31 2.02
C GLN A 159 -18.15 11.38 0.84
N GLY A 160 -17.33 11.36 -0.21
CA GLY A 160 -17.59 10.60 -1.44
C GLY A 160 -18.47 11.32 -2.46
N LEU A 161 -18.74 12.62 -2.25
CA LEU A 161 -19.45 13.47 -3.20
C LEU A 161 -18.57 13.95 -4.36
N VAL A 162 -17.24 13.80 -4.26
CA VAL A 162 -16.28 14.01 -5.35
C VAL A 162 -15.29 12.84 -5.37
N VAL A 163 -15.08 12.25 -6.54
CA VAL A 163 -14.07 11.19 -6.76
C VAL A 163 -13.16 11.60 -7.90
N VAL A 164 -11.84 11.47 -7.72
CA VAL A 164 -10.82 11.80 -8.73
C VAL A 164 -9.95 10.60 -9.10
N ASN A 165 -9.46 10.58 -10.34
CA ASN A 165 -8.45 9.63 -10.79
C ASN A 165 -7.01 10.11 -10.47
N SER A 166 -6.01 9.28 -10.77
CA SER A 166 -4.58 9.56 -10.52
C SER A 166 -4.02 10.76 -11.30
N SER A 167 -4.69 11.19 -12.38
CA SER A 167 -4.40 12.44 -13.09
C SER A 167 -5.08 13.67 -12.48
N GLY A 168 -5.82 13.51 -11.38
CA GLY A 168 -6.55 14.58 -10.69
C GLY A 168 -7.86 15.01 -11.37
N GLU A 169 -8.33 14.29 -12.38
CA GLU A 169 -9.60 14.57 -13.05
C GLU A 169 -10.77 14.07 -12.19
N VAL A 170 -11.83 14.87 -12.06
CA VAL A 170 -13.08 14.45 -11.41
C VAL A 170 -13.80 13.43 -12.30
N ILE A 171 -13.87 12.19 -11.84
CA ILE A 171 -14.54 11.08 -12.54
C ILE A 171 -15.98 10.87 -12.09
N TYR A 172 -16.35 11.44 -10.93
CA TYR A 172 -17.71 11.50 -10.40
C TYR A 172 -17.84 12.69 -9.45
N GLU A 173 -18.93 13.44 -9.60
CA GLU A 173 -19.35 14.46 -8.63
C GLU A 173 -20.84 14.35 -8.35
N ARG A 174 -21.28 14.79 -7.17
CA ARG A 174 -22.68 14.86 -6.81
C ARG A 174 -22.99 16.07 -5.93
N ARG A 175 -24.01 16.82 -6.34
CA ARG A 175 -24.41 18.10 -5.73
C ARG A 175 -25.80 18.04 -5.11
N LEU A 176 -26.03 18.87 -4.09
CA LEU A 176 -27.37 19.14 -3.58
C LEU A 176 -28.20 19.81 -4.66
N ASN A 177 -29.51 19.59 -4.65
CA ASN A 177 -30.42 20.36 -5.50
C ASN A 177 -30.83 21.66 -4.80
N LEU A 178 -31.23 22.66 -5.59
CA LEU A 178 -31.66 23.99 -5.14
C LEU A 178 -32.67 23.96 -3.97
N ALA A 179 -33.64 23.03 -4.00
CA ALA A 179 -34.65 22.92 -2.94
C ALA A 179 -34.08 22.32 -1.64
N SER A 180 -33.12 21.39 -1.73
CA SER A 180 -32.39 20.88 -0.56
C SER A 180 -31.61 21.98 0.13
N VAL A 181 -30.83 22.78 -0.62
CA VAL A 181 -30.05 23.89 -0.06
C VAL A 181 -30.96 24.93 0.57
N ALA A 182 -31.95 25.43 -0.18
CA ALA A 182 -32.86 26.47 0.31
C ALA A 182 -33.59 26.02 1.60
N ALA A 183 -34.13 24.80 1.61
CA ALA A 183 -34.85 24.28 2.77
C ALA A 183 -33.94 24.04 3.98
N ALA A 184 -32.70 23.56 3.78
CA ALA A 184 -31.75 23.38 4.87
C ALA A 184 -31.28 24.72 5.46
N VAL A 185 -30.92 25.70 4.61
CA VAL A 185 -30.53 27.05 5.04
C VAL A 185 -31.69 27.73 5.79
N GLU A 186 -32.88 27.80 5.21
CA GLU A 186 -34.07 28.38 5.84
C GLU A 186 -34.36 27.72 7.20
N LYS A 187 -34.23 26.39 7.28
CA LYS A 187 -34.44 25.65 8.52
C LYS A 187 -33.41 26.00 9.58
N THR A 188 -32.13 26.05 9.25
CA THR A 188 -31.08 26.47 10.21
C THR A 188 -31.26 27.92 10.64
N ARG A 189 -31.56 28.86 9.74
CA ARG A 189 -31.80 30.27 10.13
C ARG A 189 -33.04 30.45 11.01
N THR A 190 -34.02 29.56 10.92
CA THR A 190 -35.27 29.61 11.71
C THR A 190 -35.16 28.89 13.05
N ASP A 191 -34.49 27.73 13.11
CA ASP A 191 -34.51 26.80 14.24
C ASP A 191 -33.15 26.58 14.92
N GLY A 192 -32.05 27.07 14.32
CA GLY A 192 -30.66 26.89 14.73
C GLY A 192 -29.99 28.19 15.19
N SER A 193 -30.60 28.89 16.13
CA SER A 193 -30.07 30.15 16.69
C SER A 193 -28.65 29.95 17.25
N GLY A 194 -27.67 30.69 16.73
CA GLY A 194 -26.25 30.58 17.11
C GLY A 194 -25.43 29.62 16.24
N LEU A 195 -26.03 28.98 15.24
CA LEU A 195 -25.35 28.12 14.27
C LEU A 195 -25.09 28.85 12.96
N ALA A 196 -23.91 28.61 12.39
CA ALA A 196 -23.54 29.06 11.05
C ALA A 196 -23.81 27.96 10.01
N VAL A 197 -23.88 28.36 8.73
CA VAL A 197 -23.98 27.44 7.58
C VAL A 197 -22.87 27.76 6.59
N VAL A 198 -22.09 26.74 6.23
CA VAL A 198 -21.15 26.81 5.11
C VAL A 198 -21.52 25.79 4.03
N GLY A 199 -21.25 26.10 2.77
CA GLY A 199 -21.44 25.21 1.62
C GLY A 199 -20.12 24.88 0.93
N TYR A 200 -19.95 23.62 0.55
CA TYR A 200 -18.74 23.10 -0.09
C TYR A 200 -18.93 22.98 -1.62
N ASP A 201 -18.16 23.74 -2.40
CA ASP A 201 -18.14 23.72 -3.86
C ASP A 201 -16.75 23.28 -4.35
N GLY A 202 -16.54 21.96 -4.37
CA GLY A 202 -15.23 21.37 -4.62
C GLY A 202 -14.22 21.83 -3.56
N GLU A 203 -13.16 22.51 -4.02
CA GLU A 203 -12.09 23.05 -3.17
C GLU A 203 -12.44 24.42 -2.54
N THR A 204 -13.64 24.97 -2.81
CA THR A 204 -14.08 26.27 -2.28
C THR A 204 -15.13 26.07 -1.19
N ILE A 205 -15.00 26.79 -0.07
CA ILE A 205 -15.99 26.77 1.02
C ILE A 205 -16.57 28.17 1.17
N LEU A 206 -17.89 28.29 1.11
CA LEU A 206 -18.61 29.56 1.10
C LEU A 206 -19.59 29.69 2.28
N CYS A 207 -19.80 30.90 2.80
CA CYS A 207 -20.78 31.20 3.85
C CYS A 207 -21.53 32.53 3.58
N ASP A 208 -22.61 32.81 4.33
CA ASP A 208 -23.19 34.15 4.36
C ASP A 208 -22.26 35.13 5.13
N GLU A 209 -22.33 36.43 4.84
CA GLU A 209 -21.46 37.45 5.47
C GLU A 209 -21.53 37.43 7.01
N MET A 210 -22.73 37.22 7.56
CA MET A 210 -22.99 37.12 9.00
C MET A 210 -22.37 35.89 9.68
N ASP A 211 -21.96 34.89 8.92
CA ASP A 211 -21.33 33.65 9.42
C ASP A 211 -19.81 33.70 9.35
N LEU A 212 -19.21 34.67 8.63
CA LEU A 212 -17.78 34.64 8.26
C LEU A 212 -16.84 34.68 9.49
N ASP A 213 -17.22 35.46 10.52
CA ASP A 213 -16.50 35.58 11.79
C ASP A 213 -17.04 34.62 12.88
N HIS A 214 -17.89 33.64 12.52
CA HIS A 214 -18.44 32.69 13.49
C HIS A 214 -17.34 31.73 13.99
N PRO A 215 -17.24 31.46 15.32
CA PRO A 215 -16.14 30.66 15.88
C PRO A 215 -16.01 29.24 15.31
N GLY A 216 -17.10 28.62 14.87
CA GLY A 216 -17.05 27.31 14.20
C GLY A 216 -16.53 27.40 12.77
N VAL A 217 -16.87 28.48 12.05
CA VAL A 217 -16.48 28.72 10.65
C VAL A 217 -14.97 29.00 10.55
N THR A 218 -14.40 29.81 11.45
CA THR A 218 -12.94 30.06 11.48
C THR A 218 -12.15 28.80 11.83
N GLN A 219 -12.69 27.95 12.72
CA GLN A 219 -12.08 26.68 13.11
C GLN A 219 -11.93 25.68 11.95
N LEU A 220 -12.72 25.76 10.88
CA LEU A 220 -12.55 24.87 9.71
C LEU A 220 -11.15 24.99 9.10
N ASN A 221 -10.68 26.21 8.86
CA ASN A 221 -9.32 26.44 8.36
C ASN A 221 -8.27 26.27 9.47
N GLU A 222 -8.50 26.87 10.64
CA GLU A 222 -7.50 26.87 11.72
C GLU A 222 -7.27 25.48 12.30
N LYS A 223 -8.34 24.81 12.75
CA LYS A 223 -8.30 23.51 13.46
C LYS A 223 -8.29 22.34 12.48
N TYR A 224 -9.22 22.32 11.54
CA TYR A 224 -9.44 21.17 10.66
C TYR A 224 -8.64 21.22 9.34
N GLY A 225 -7.93 22.32 9.06
CA GLY A 225 -7.01 22.43 7.93
C GLY A 225 -7.65 22.63 6.56
N GLU A 226 -8.95 22.88 6.51
CA GLU A 226 -9.68 23.14 5.26
C GLU A 226 -9.28 24.47 4.60
N PRO A 227 -9.58 24.68 3.30
CA PRO A 227 -9.47 25.98 2.65
C PRO A 227 -10.18 27.09 3.44
N ARG A 228 -9.65 28.31 3.39
CA ARG A 228 -10.24 29.46 4.09
C ARG A 228 -11.63 29.76 3.53
N VAL A 229 -12.63 29.76 4.39
CA VAL A 229 -14.03 30.08 4.05
C VAL A 229 -14.14 31.51 3.49
N MET A 230 -14.93 31.67 2.44
CA MET A 230 -15.18 32.93 1.75
C MET A 230 -16.66 33.36 1.85
N CYS A 231 -16.92 34.66 1.75
CA CYS A 231 -18.29 35.19 1.74
C CYS A 231 -18.98 35.02 0.38
N CYS A 232 -20.26 34.63 0.39
CA CYS A 232 -21.12 34.58 -0.80
C CYS A 232 -21.57 35.98 -1.24
N GLU A 233 -21.27 36.39 -2.48
CA GLU A 233 -21.90 37.61 -3.04
C GLU A 233 -23.43 37.43 -3.15
N GLY A 234 -24.18 38.15 -2.31
CA GLY A 234 -25.63 38.05 -2.20
C GLY A 234 -26.16 36.79 -1.47
N GLY A 235 -25.29 36.06 -0.77
CA GLY A 235 -25.67 34.95 0.12
C GLY A 235 -25.75 33.56 -0.52
N LEU A 236 -25.79 32.53 0.33
CA LEU A 236 -25.75 31.10 -0.03
C LEU A 236 -26.78 30.70 -1.09
N SER A 237 -27.96 31.33 -1.08
CA SER A 237 -29.05 31.07 -2.04
C SER A 237 -28.65 31.29 -3.51
N ASN A 238 -27.69 32.18 -3.79
CA ASN A 238 -27.20 32.41 -5.16
C ASN A 238 -26.32 31.24 -5.67
N TYR A 239 -25.67 30.53 -4.75
CA TYR A 239 -24.73 29.43 -5.01
C TYR A 239 -25.40 28.04 -4.81
N ALA A 240 -26.70 28.01 -4.51
CA ALA A 240 -27.47 26.82 -4.15
C ALA A 240 -27.57 25.72 -5.23
N SER A 241 -26.97 25.91 -6.41
CA SER A 241 -26.85 24.89 -7.47
C SER A 241 -25.45 24.26 -7.56
N SER A 242 -24.44 24.80 -6.87
CA SER A 242 -23.07 24.27 -6.92
C SER A 242 -22.67 23.46 -5.68
N PHE A 243 -23.29 23.67 -4.52
CA PHE A 243 -22.89 22.97 -3.30
C PHE A 243 -23.02 21.44 -3.36
N HIS A 244 -21.94 20.75 -3.01
CA HIS A 244 -21.86 19.29 -2.84
C HIS A 244 -22.57 18.89 -1.55
N LYS A 245 -22.14 19.47 -0.43
CA LYS A 245 -22.78 19.40 0.89
C LYS A 245 -22.87 20.77 1.53
N LEU A 246 -23.79 20.91 2.48
CA LEU A 246 -23.72 21.98 3.49
C LEU A 246 -23.20 21.40 4.81
N LEU A 247 -22.56 22.24 5.60
CA LEU A 247 -22.19 21.95 6.98
C LEU A 247 -22.81 23.03 7.86
N VAL A 248 -23.68 22.62 8.77
CA VAL A 248 -24.19 23.46 9.86
C VAL A 248 -23.23 23.29 11.04
N ILE A 249 -22.70 24.39 11.55
CA ILE A 249 -21.59 24.35 12.52
C ILE A 249 -21.84 25.25 13.73
N ALA A 250 -21.53 24.71 14.90
CA ALA A 250 -21.59 25.39 16.19
C ALA A 250 -20.19 25.68 16.74
N PRO A 251 -20.06 26.63 17.69
CA PRO A 251 -18.89 26.69 18.56
C PRO A 251 -18.74 25.38 19.35
N GLU A 252 -17.51 25.04 19.73
CA GLU A 252 -17.18 23.86 20.55
C GLU A 252 -17.47 24.11 22.05
N ASP A 253 -18.71 24.50 22.37
CA ASP A 253 -19.22 24.70 23.73
C ASP A 253 -20.58 24.02 23.97
N GLU A 254 -20.98 23.89 25.24
CA GLU A 254 -22.21 23.19 25.65
C GLU A 254 -23.49 23.77 25.01
N ALA A 255 -23.53 25.08 24.73
CA ALA A 255 -24.68 25.72 24.11
C ALA A 255 -24.70 25.48 22.59
N GLY A 256 -23.53 25.46 21.94
CA GLY A 256 -23.37 25.09 20.55
C GLY A 256 -23.80 23.65 20.26
N ILE A 257 -23.33 22.70 21.07
CA ILE A 257 -23.69 21.28 20.96
C ILE A 257 -25.20 21.09 21.20
N ALA A 258 -25.77 21.70 22.26
CA ALA A 258 -27.20 21.63 22.53
C ALA A 258 -28.07 22.25 21.41
N ALA A 259 -27.57 23.26 20.70
CA ALA A 259 -28.25 23.84 19.53
C ALA A 259 -28.21 22.90 18.31
N VAL A 260 -27.11 22.15 18.12
CA VAL A 260 -26.99 21.09 17.10
C VAL A 260 -27.95 19.94 17.41
N ASP A 261 -27.96 19.41 18.63
CA ASP A 261 -28.90 18.36 19.07
C ASP A 261 -30.37 18.78 18.88
N ALA A 262 -30.69 20.04 19.17
CA ALA A 262 -32.03 20.58 18.96
C ALA A 262 -32.41 20.77 17.48
N LEU A 263 -31.45 20.86 16.56
CA LEU A 263 -31.68 21.07 15.13
C LEU A 263 -31.65 19.77 14.31
N ARG A 264 -30.75 18.82 14.62
CA ARG A 264 -30.54 17.55 13.91
C ARG A 264 -31.86 16.81 13.56
N PRO A 265 -32.76 16.47 14.50
CA PRO A 265 -34.01 15.76 14.19
C PRO A 265 -35.01 16.61 13.38
N LYS A 266 -34.88 17.95 13.40
CA LYS A 266 -35.69 18.85 12.57
C LYS A 266 -35.22 18.82 11.11
N LEU A 267 -33.90 18.74 10.89
CA LEU A 267 -33.30 18.60 9.56
C LEU A 267 -33.54 17.20 8.98
N GLU A 268 -33.31 16.13 9.75
CA GLU A 268 -33.61 14.74 9.34
C GLU A 268 -35.05 14.60 8.80
N LYS A 269 -36.03 15.09 9.57
CA LYS A 269 -37.45 15.07 9.19
C LYS A 269 -37.74 15.88 7.92
N LEU A 270 -37.00 16.96 7.69
CA LEU A 270 -37.11 17.78 6.48
C LEU A 270 -36.49 17.08 5.26
N GLY A 271 -35.32 16.46 5.42
CA GLY A 271 -34.63 15.67 4.39
C GLY A 271 -35.40 14.42 3.97
N LEU A 272 -36.03 13.72 4.92
CA LEU A 272 -36.97 12.63 4.65
C LEU A 272 -38.15 13.09 3.77
N GLY A 273 -38.70 14.28 4.05
CA GLY A 273 -39.79 14.89 3.31
C GLY A 273 -39.35 15.75 2.11
N ALA A 274 -39.77 17.02 2.11
CA ALA A 274 -39.60 17.92 0.97
C ALA A 274 -38.13 18.26 0.64
N GLY A 275 -37.24 18.23 1.63
CA GLY A 275 -35.83 18.61 1.47
C GLY A 275 -35.01 17.62 0.65
N LYS A 276 -35.39 16.34 0.57
CA LYS A 276 -34.72 15.29 -0.25
C LYS A 276 -33.20 15.15 -0.05
N PHE A 277 -32.70 15.47 1.15
CA PHE A 277 -31.32 15.28 1.58
C PHE A 277 -31.23 14.21 2.69
N GLU A 278 -30.03 13.77 3.01
CA GLU A 278 -29.68 12.98 4.20
C GLU A 278 -28.78 13.79 5.15
N ILE A 279 -28.61 13.28 6.37
CA ILE A 279 -27.87 13.91 7.45
C ILE A 279 -26.85 12.91 7.99
N THR A 280 -25.60 13.35 8.13
CA THR A 280 -24.53 12.60 8.84
C THR A 280 -23.84 13.52 9.85
N GLN A 281 -23.17 12.93 10.83
CA GLN A 281 -22.51 13.68 11.90
C GLN A 281 -21.25 12.97 12.40
N ALA A 282 -20.07 13.49 12.02
CA ALA A 282 -18.79 13.00 12.53
C ALA A 282 -18.38 13.63 13.87
N LEU A 283 -18.91 14.81 14.22
CA LEU A 283 -18.55 15.60 15.41
C LEU A 283 -19.78 16.22 16.07
N GLU A 284 -19.78 16.31 17.40
CA GLU A 284 -20.95 16.74 18.21
C GLU A 284 -21.41 18.18 17.90
N ASN A 285 -20.52 19.07 17.45
CA ASN A 285 -20.83 20.45 17.10
C ASN A 285 -21.13 20.68 15.60
N MET A 286 -21.32 19.63 14.80
CA MET A 286 -21.45 19.71 13.33
C MET A 286 -22.57 18.82 12.78
N ILE A 287 -23.33 19.34 11.81
CA ILE A 287 -24.33 18.57 11.04
C ILE A 287 -24.00 18.69 9.55
N GLU A 288 -23.76 17.56 8.88
CA GLU A 288 -23.56 17.51 7.44
C GLU A 288 -24.89 17.26 6.72
N VAL A 289 -25.18 18.06 5.70
CA VAL A 289 -26.38 17.95 4.86
C VAL A 289 -25.96 17.53 3.46
N MET A 290 -26.36 16.33 3.04
CA MET A 290 -25.85 15.69 1.82
C MET A 290 -26.96 15.20 0.88
N PRO A 291 -26.70 15.03 -0.44
CA PRO A 291 -27.65 14.39 -1.36
C PRO A 291 -27.93 12.94 -0.92
N LYS A 292 -29.18 12.47 -0.99
CA LYS A 292 -29.50 11.09 -0.54
C LYS A 292 -28.74 9.98 -1.28
N LEU A 293 -28.44 8.88 -0.60
CA LEU A 293 -27.70 7.72 -1.15
C LEU A 293 -26.27 8.11 -1.54
N THR A 294 -25.51 8.66 -0.59
CA THR A 294 -24.10 9.02 -0.71
C THR A 294 -23.32 8.64 0.55
N GLY A 295 -21.99 8.57 0.44
CA GLY A 295 -21.12 8.16 1.54
C GLY A 295 -19.72 7.83 1.05
N LYS A 296 -18.79 7.62 1.99
CA LYS A 296 -17.42 7.20 1.67
C LYS A 296 -17.44 5.88 0.90
N GLY A 297 -18.31 4.93 1.26
CA GLY A 297 -18.41 3.63 0.59
C GLY A 297 -18.93 3.74 -0.85
N GLU A 298 -19.94 4.58 -1.14
CA GLU A 298 -20.35 4.87 -2.54
C GLU A 298 -19.23 5.52 -3.35
N GLY A 299 -18.47 6.45 -2.77
CA GLY A 299 -17.27 7.00 -3.40
C GLY A 299 -16.18 5.94 -3.68
N VAL A 300 -15.93 5.05 -2.72
CA VAL A 300 -15.01 3.90 -2.87
C VAL A 300 -15.50 2.94 -3.96
N LYS A 301 -16.79 2.58 -3.99
CA LYS A 301 -17.41 1.74 -5.02
C LYS A 301 -17.26 2.36 -6.42
N VAL A 302 -17.36 3.68 -6.55
CA VAL A 302 -17.10 4.38 -7.82
C VAL A 302 -15.62 4.27 -8.21
N LEU A 303 -14.69 4.54 -7.29
CA LEU A 303 -13.26 4.51 -7.58
C LEU A 303 -12.74 3.10 -7.89
N LEU A 304 -13.13 2.07 -7.13
CA LEU A 304 -12.73 0.69 -7.40
C LEU A 304 -13.25 0.19 -8.75
N ARG A 305 -14.48 0.56 -9.14
CA ARG A 305 -14.99 0.28 -10.50
C ARG A 305 -14.16 0.96 -11.60
N HIS A 306 -13.71 2.20 -11.39
CA HIS A 306 -12.80 2.89 -12.32
C HIS A 306 -11.43 2.18 -12.42
N LEU A 307 -10.89 1.71 -11.29
CA LEU A 307 -9.63 0.97 -11.20
C LEU A 307 -9.75 -0.51 -11.66
N SER A 308 -10.95 -0.99 -12.03
CA SER A 308 -11.23 -2.41 -12.32
C SER A 308 -10.87 -3.36 -11.16
N LEU A 309 -11.21 -2.94 -9.95
CA LEU A 309 -11.04 -3.65 -8.68
C LEU A 309 -12.41 -3.98 -8.04
N ARG A 310 -12.44 -4.97 -7.16
CA ARG A 310 -13.61 -5.32 -6.31
C ARG A 310 -13.37 -4.94 -4.84
N GLY A 311 -14.44 -4.90 -4.04
CA GLY A 311 -14.33 -4.66 -2.58
C GLY A 311 -13.42 -5.66 -1.86
N ASN A 312 -13.39 -6.93 -2.29
CA ASN A 312 -12.49 -7.97 -1.76
C ASN A 312 -11.03 -7.86 -2.25
N GLU A 313 -10.68 -6.79 -2.98
CA GLU A 313 -9.32 -6.47 -3.43
C GLU A 313 -8.81 -5.14 -2.84
N CYS A 314 -9.59 -4.52 -1.96
CA CYS A 314 -9.26 -3.25 -1.31
C CYS A 314 -9.21 -3.44 0.20
N LEU A 315 -8.14 -2.95 0.84
CA LEU A 315 -8.14 -2.72 2.29
C LEU A 315 -8.86 -1.39 2.57
N ALA A 316 -9.88 -1.38 3.42
CA ALA A 316 -10.41 -0.14 3.99
C ALA A 316 -9.87 0.10 5.41
N VAL A 317 -9.49 1.34 5.74
CA VAL A 317 -9.09 1.75 7.08
C VAL A 317 -9.85 3.02 7.48
N GLY A 318 -10.53 2.99 8.63
CA GLY A 318 -11.38 4.09 9.12
C GLY A 318 -11.70 3.97 10.62
N ASP A 319 -12.53 4.89 11.13
CA ASP A 319 -12.69 5.11 12.57
C ASP A 319 -14.13 5.49 13.01
N ALA A 320 -14.95 6.10 12.15
CA ALA A 320 -16.21 6.77 12.50
C ALA A 320 -17.46 6.23 11.78
N GLU A 321 -18.64 6.76 12.14
CA GLU A 321 -19.94 6.47 11.52
C GLU A 321 -19.90 6.63 9.98
N ASN A 322 -19.17 7.63 9.48
CA ASN A 322 -19.06 7.87 8.04
C ASN A 322 -18.14 6.88 7.29
N ASP A 323 -17.39 6.04 8.00
CA ASP A 323 -16.55 4.96 7.44
C ASP A 323 -17.27 3.61 7.36
N GLU A 324 -18.33 3.39 8.13
CA GLU A 324 -19.01 2.09 8.27
C GLU A 324 -19.36 1.46 6.91
N GLU A 325 -19.80 2.28 5.96
CA GLU A 325 -20.18 1.85 4.61
C GLU A 325 -18.99 1.32 3.78
N MET A 326 -17.79 1.89 3.94
CA MET A 326 -16.59 1.37 3.26
C MET A 326 -15.94 0.21 4.02
N LEU A 327 -16.06 0.19 5.35
CA LEU A 327 -15.59 -0.91 6.20
C LEU A 327 -16.41 -2.20 5.99
N GLU A 328 -17.70 -2.08 5.70
CA GLU A 328 -18.60 -3.20 5.39
C GLU A 328 -18.51 -3.66 3.91
N PHE A 329 -18.14 -2.76 2.99
CA PHE A 329 -18.01 -3.07 1.57
C PHE A 329 -16.64 -3.69 1.19
N CYS A 330 -15.56 -3.20 1.78
CA CYS A 330 -14.20 -3.69 1.52
C CYS A 330 -13.83 -4.87 2.43
N SER A 331 -13.05 -5.81 1.91
CA SER A 331 -12.47 -6.88 2.71
C SER A 331 -11.05 -7.21 2.21
N PRO A 332 -10.01 -7.14 3.06
CA PRO A 332 -10.05 -6.83 4.49
C PRO A 332 -10.48 -5.39 4.81
N SER A 333 -10.94 -5.16 6.03
CA SER A 333 -11.24 -3.83 6.55
C SER A 333 -10.80 -3.72 8.01
N CYS A 334 -10.27 -2.57 8.40
CA CYS A 334 -9.60 -2.35 9.68
C CYS A 334 -10.10 -1.09 10.39
N THR A 335 -10.24 -1.17 11.71
CA THR A 335 -10.43 -0.02 12.62
C THR A 335 -9.36 -0.01 13.70
N LEU A 336 -9.18 1.12 14.38
CA LEU A 336 -8.10 1.35 15.33
C LEU A 336 -8.58 1.20 16.78
N ALA A 337 -7.65 1.11 17.73
CA ALA A 337 -7.99 0.89 19.14
C ALA A 337 -8.87 2.00 19.74
N ASP A 338 -8.79 3.23 19.23
CA ASP A 338 -9.58 4.41 19.64
C ASP A 338 -10.84 4.68 18.79
N SER A 339 -11.09 3.89 17.72
CA SER A 339 -12.25 4.05 16.84
C SER A 339 -13.61 3.85 17.52
N SER A 340 -14.66 4.37 16.89
CA SER A 340 -16.06 4.26 17.34
C SER A 340 -16.56 2.80 17.44
N ALA A 341 -17.57 2.57 18.28
CA ALA A 341 -18.17 1.26 18.46
C ALA A 341 -18.93 0.76 17.21
N GLY A 342 -19.48 1.66 16.40
CA GLY A 342 -20.14 1.35 15.14
C GLY A 342 -19.14 0.85 14.09
N ALA A 343 -18.10 1.65 13.80
CA ALA A 343 -17.02 1.24 12.90
C ALA A 343 -16.37 -0.10 13.32
N LYS A 344 -16.08 -0.29 14.61
CA LYS A 344 -15.53 -1.56 15.15
C LYS A 344 -16.46 -2.77 15.00
N ALA A 345 -17.77 -2.56 14.85
CA ALA A 345 -18.74 -3.63 14.57
C ALA A 345 -18.89 -3.93 13.07
N LYS A 346 -18.30 -3.11 12.19
CA LYS A 346 -18.36 -3.21 10.73
C LYS A 346 -17.05 -3.68 10.09
N ALA A 347 -15.91 -3.36 10.70
CA ALA A 347 -14.60 -3.77 10.20
C ALA A 347 -14.33 -5.27 10.36
N THR A 348 -13.56 -5.84 9.43
CA THR A 348 -13.07 -7.23 9.49
C THR A 348 -12.11 -7.43 10.67
N TYR A 349 -11.33 -6.40 11.01
CA TYR A 349 -10.33 -6.39 12.07
C TYR A 349 -10.37 -5.11 12.91
N VAL A 350 -9.96 -5.22 14.17
CA VAL A 350 -9.67 -4.09 15.06
C VAL A 350 -8.20 -4.20 15.46
N MET A 351 -7.41 -3.15 15.22
CA MET A 351 -6.00 -3.08 15.57
C MET A 351 -5.82 -2.90 17.08
N GLU A 352 -4.70 -3.36 17.63
CA GLU A 352 -4.34 -3.13 19.04
C GLU A 352 -3.84 -1.70 19.27
N GLU A 353 -3.28 -1.07 18.23
CA GLU A 353 -2.76 0.30 18.24
C GLU A 353 -3.85 1.35 17.91
N SER A 354 -3.78 2.50 18.58
CA SER A 354 -4.60 3.67 18.28
C SER A 354 -4.08 4.49 17.09
N SER A 355 -4.87 5.45 16.64
CA SER A 355 -4.49 6.49 15.66
C SER A 355 -3.17 7.18 16.02
N GLY A 356 -2.97 7.50 17.31
CA GLY A 356 -1.75 8.14 17.83
C GLY A 356 -0.54 7.21 18.02
N GLU A 357 -0.70 5.90 17.80
CA GLU A 357 0.36 4.90 18.02
C GLU A 357 0.88 4.26 16.74
N GLY A 358 0.23 4.48 15.59
CA GLY A 358 0.60 3.90 14.30
C GLY A 358 -0.42 2.91 13.72
N GLY A 359 -1.62 2.80 14.28
CA GLY A 359 -2.58 1.77 13.91
C GLY A 359 -2.99 1.74 12.44
N ALA A 360 -3.12 2.92 11.79
CA ALA A 360 -3.43 2.99 10.36
C ALA A 360 -2.29 2.43 9.50
N GLY A 361 -1.04 2.77 9.82
CA GLY A 361 0.14 2.15 9.20
C GLY A 361 0.20 0.65 9.45
N ARG A 362 -0.01 0.22 10.70
CA ARG A 362 0.00 -1.20 11.07
C ARG A 362 -1.02 -2.02 10.28
N ALA A 363 -2.24 -1.51 10.12
CA ALA A 363 -3.28 -2.15 9.31
C ALA A 363 -2.81 -2.38 7.86
N MET A 364 -2.18 -1.38 7.25
CA MET A 364 -1.64 -1.49 5.89
C MET A 364 -0.48 -2.49 5.80
N GLU A 365 0.43 -2.52 6.78
CA GLU A 365 1.52 -3.50 6.81
C GLU A 365 1.03 -4.93 6.94
N VAL A 366 0.07 -5.20 7.84
CA VAL A 366 -0.43 -6.55 8.12
C VAL A 366 -1.34 -7.06 7.00
N HIS A 367 -2.23 -6.20 6.45
CA HIS A 367 -3.32 -6.64 5.58
C HIS A 367 -3.18 -6.29 4.10
N ALA A 368 -2.24 -5.41 3.70
CA ALA A 368 -2.10 -4.99 2.30
C ALA A 368 -0.67 -5.08 1.73
N LEU A 369 0.33 -4.54 2.43
CA LEU A 369 1.73 -4.51 1.99
C LEU A 369 2.45 -5.84 2.25
N GLY A 370 2.30 -6.38 3.47
CA GLY A 370 3.10 -7.47 4.01
C GLY A 370 4.32 -6.93 4.76
N PHE A 371 4.39 -7.18 6.07
CA PHE A 371 5.57 -6.88 6.90
C PHE A 371 6.69 -7.87 6.55
N LYS A 372 7.74 -7.41 5.84
CA LYS A 372 8.86 -8.26 5.40
C LYS A 372 9.78 -8.58 6.59
N SER A 373 9.47 -9.64 7.35
CA SER A 373 10.44 -10.25 8.28
C SER A 373 11.38 -11.15 7.47
N ILE A 374 12.65 -10.75 7.34
CA ILE A 374 13.67 -11.43 6.55
C ILE A 374 14.62 -12.16 7.49
N LYS A 375 14.77 -13.48 7.32
CA LYS A 375 15.67 -14.29 8.13
C LYS A 375 17.05 -14.36 7.49
N PHE A 376 18.05 -13.75 8.14
CA PHE A 376 19.45 -13.88 7.75
C PHE A 376 20.02 -15.21 8.24
N VAL A 377 20.20 -16.14 7.30
CA VAL A 377 20.64 -17.51 7.57
C VAL A 377 22.16 -17.56 7.67
N THR A 378 22.67 -17.55 8.91
CA THR A 378 24.11 -17.62 9.22
C THR A 378 24.34 -18.02 10.69
N GLY A 379 25.39 -18.82 10.94
CA GLY A 379 25.89 -19.08 12.30
C GLY A 379 26.96 -18.09 12.78
N ASN A 380 27.41 -17.15 11.93
CA ASN A 380 28.55 -16.29 12.24
C ASN A 380 28.10 -14.98 12.91
N ARG A 381 28.34 -14.86 14.22
CA ARG A 381 27.98 -13.69 15.04
C ARG A 381 28.55 -12.37 14.52
N ASN A 382 29.78 -12.35 14.00
CA ASN A 382 30.40 -11.12 13.48
C ASN A 382 29.70 -10.65 12.19
N LYS A 383 29.28 -11.58 11.32
CA LYS A 383 28.40 -11.25 10.18
C LYS A 383 27.07 -10.67 10.65
N VAL A 384 26.43 -11.26 11.66
CA VAL A 384 25.17 -10.74 12.21
C VAL A 384 25.33 -9.34 12.77
N GLU A 385 26.42 -9.04 13.48
CA GLU A 385 26.71 -7.70 14.00
C GLU A 385 26.97 -6.67 12.90
N GLU A 386 27.75 -7.00 11.86
CA GLU A 386 27.97 -6.10 10.72
C GLU A 386 26.68 -5.86 9.93
N VAL A 387 25.90 -6.90 9.62
CA VAL A 387 24.64 -6.78 8.86
C VAL A 387 23.57 -6.03 9.65
N LYS A 388 23.45 -6.25 10.97
CA LYS A 388 22.53 -5.45 11.80
C LYS A 388 22.91 -3.97 11.85
N ALA A 389 24.20 -3.61 11.72
CA ALA A 389 24.60 -2.22 11.56
C ALA A 389 24.34 -1.68 10.15
N LEU A 390 24.56 -2.48 9.11
CA LEU A 390 24.35 -2.10 7.70
C LEU A 390 22.87 -1.91 7.33
N MET A 391 21.94 -2.58 8.02
CA MET A 391 20.50 -2.56 7.76
C MET A 391 19.68 -1.78 8.80
N ALA A 392 20.35 -1.08 9.75
CA ALA A 392 19.68 -0.35 10.84
C ALA A 392 18.83 0.85 10.37
N ASP A 393 19.01 1.28 9.12
CA ASP A 393 18.34 2.38 8.44
C ASP A 393 17.23 1.94 7.46
N VAL A 394 16.95 0.63 7.36
CA VAL A 394 15.90 0.09 6.47
C VAL A 394 14.57 0.03 7.20
N GLU A 395 13.65 0.94 6.86
CA GLU A 395 12.31 0.98 7.45
C GLU A 395 11.38 -0.09 6.85
N GLY A 396 10.48 -0.66 7.67
CA GLY A 396 9.47 -1.63 7.20
C GLY A 396 9.97 -3.06 6.95
N VAL A 397 11.21 -3.38 7.35
CA VAL A 397 11.82 -4.71 7.24
C VAL A 397 12.38 -5.12 8.60
N GLU A 398 12.07 -6.33 9.06
CA GLU A 398 12.64 -6.90 10.29
C GLU A 398 13.77 -7.88 9.95
N PHE A 399 14.98 -7.62 10.46
CA PHE A 399 16.15 -8.49 10.24
C PHE A 399 16.46 -9.38 11.44
N ASP A 400 15.94 -10.60 11.36
CA ASP A 400 16.22 -11.68 12.29
C ASP A 400 17.42 -12.53 11.83
N ASN A 401 18.02 -13.26 12.76
CA ASN A 401 19.07 -14.24 12.44
C ASN A 401 18.61 -15.66 12.78
N VAL A 402 18.85 -16.60 11.87
CA VAL A 402 18.68 -18.03 12.10
C VAL A 402 19.99 -18.75 11.76
N ALA A 403 20.45 -19.64 12.64
CA ALA A 403 21.57 -20.52 12.34
C ALA A 403 21.05 -21.86 11.82
N LEU A 404 21.06 -22.05 10.49
CA LEU A 404 20.83 -23.35 9.85
C LEU A 404 22.15 -23.98 9.40
N ASP A 405 22.21 -25.31 9.44
CA ASP A 405 23.31 -26.10 8.89
C ASP A 405 23.02 -26.43 7.42
N LEU A 406 23.41 -25.52 6.52
CA LEU A 406 23.24 -25.66 5.08
C LEU A 406 24.52 -26.23 4.43
N PRO A 407 24.40 -26.99 3.32
CA PRO A 407 25.57 -27.52 2.63
C PRO A 407 26.47 -26.39 2.10
N GLU A 408 27.76 -26.51 2.37
CA GLU A 408 28.79 -25.65 1.78
C GLU A 408 29.07 -26.16 0.35
N LEU A 409 28.23 -25.70 -0.59
CA LEU A 409 28.24 -26.13 -2.00
C LEU A 409 29.58 -25.83 -2.69
N GLN A 410 29.94 -26.68 -3.66
CA GLN A 410 31.24 -26.65 -4.34
C GLN A 410 31.08 -26.30 -5.81
N GLY A 411 31.86 -25.32 -6.28
CA GLY A 411 31.86 -24.86 -7.66
C GLY A 411 32.94 -23.82 -7.92
N SER A 412 32.96 -23.29 -9.15
CA SER A 412 33.85 -22.19 -9.58
C SER A 412 33.12 -20.85 -9.75
N ASP A 413 31.79 -20.85 -9.76
CA ASP A 413 30.96 -19.65 -9.81
C ASP A 413 30.34 -19.40 -8.42
N ALA A 414 30.71 -18.28 -7.81
CA ALA A 414 30.25 -17.92 -6.47
C ALA A 414 28.80 -17.41 -6.47
N VAL A 415 28.27 -16.92 -7.59
CA VAL A 415 26.89 -16.43 -7.72
C VAL A 415 25.93 -17.60 -7.73
N GLU A 416 26.21 -18.64 -8.51
CA GLU A 416 25.37 -19.85 -8.57
C GLU A 416 25.40 -20.62 -7.23
N ILE A 417 26.56 -20.69 -6.56
CA ILE A 417 26.68 -21.22 -5.19
C ILE A 417 25.76 -20.46 -4.22
N ALA A 418 25.81 -19.12 -4.23
CA ALA A 418 24.99 -18.30 -3.35
C ALA A 418 23.49 -18.43 -3.67
N ARG A 419 23.12 -18.55 -4.95
CA ARG A 419 21.73 -18.80 -5.39
C ARG A 419 21.20 -20.13 -4.87
N GLU A 420 21.89 -21.23 -5.11
CA GLU A 420 21.44 -22.56 -4.69
C GLU A 420 21.37 -22.65 -3.15
N LYS A 421 22.34 -22.05 -2.44
CA LYS A 421 22.32 -21.94 -0.97
C LYS A 421 21.11 -21.15 -0.46
N CYS A 422 20.73 -20.06 -1.15
CA CYS A 422 19.56 -19.26 -0.82
C CYS A 422 18.25 -20.01 -1.09
N MET A 423 18.13 -20.73 -2.21
CA MET A 423 16.97 -21.58 -2.51
C MET A 423 16.76 -22.66 -1.44
N LEU A 424 17.84 -23.31 -0.99
CA LEU A 424 17.80 -24.27 0.10
C LEU A 424 17.41 -23.61 1.43
N ALA A 425 17.92 -22.40 1.72
CA ALA A 425 17.53 -21.62 2.90
C ALA A 425 16.04 -21.24 2.89
N ALA A 426 15.52 -20.76 1.76
CA ALA A 426 14.14 -20.32 1.60
C ALA A 426 13.16 -21.47 1.84
N LYS A 427 13.51 -22.66 1.34
CA LYS A 427 12.75 -23.90 1.51
C LYS A 427 12.68 -24.38 2.97
N GLU A 428 13.79 -24.36 3.69
CA GLU A 428 13.83 -24.80 5.10
C GLU A 428 13.19 -23.76 6.05
N ILE A 429 13.17 -22.47 5.68
CA ILE A 429 12.53 -21.39 6.45
C ILE A 429 11.04 -21.21 6.13
N GLY A 430 10.62 -21.45 4.88
CA GLY A 430 9.24 -21.26 4.43
C GLY A 430 8.81 -19.79 4.29
N GLY A 431 9.74 -18.88 4.00
CA GLY A 431 9.49 -17.44 3.91
C GLY A 431 10.72 -16.63 3.49
N PRO A 432 10.70 -15.28 3.63
CA PRO A 432 11.77 -14.42 3.17
C PRO A 432 13.11 -14.68 3.86
N VAL A 433 14.17 -14.89 3.08
CA VAL A 433 15.52 -15.18 3.57
C VAL A 433 16.58 -14.33 2.89
N ILE A 434 17.70 -14.12 3.59
CA ILE A 434 18.98 -13.84 2.94
C ILE A 434 20.06 -14.83 3.39
N THR A 435 20.95 -15.15 2.45
CA THR A 435 22.24 -15.82 2.71
C THR A 435 23.37 -14.90 2.26
N GLU A 436 24.56 -15.03 2.86
CA GLU A 436 25.72 -14.20 2.52
C GLU A 436 27.00 -15.02 2.51
N ASP A 437 27.55 -15.23 1.31
CA ASP A 437 28.83 -15.90 1.10
C ASP A 437 29.96 -14.90 0.82
N THR A 438 31.18 -15.27 1.22
CA THR A 438 32.34 -14.37 1.24
C THR A 438 33.58 -15.07 0.70
N SER A 439 34.21 -14.47 -0.30
CA SER A 439 35.41 -14.96 -0.96
C SER A 439 36.58 -14.00 -0.74
N LEU A 440 37.79 -14.58 -0.62
CA LEU A 440 39.04 -13.84 -0.77
C LEU A 440 39.85 -14.47 -1.91
N CYS A 441 40.07 -13.70 -2.95
CA CYS A 441 40.54 -14.18 -4.24
C CYS A 441 41.94 -13.61 -4.52
N PHE A 442 42.98 -14.45 -4.62
CA PHE A 442 44.32 -13.99 -4.96
C PHE A 442 44.51 -14.00 -6.49
N ASN A 443 44.96 -12.90 -7.07
CA ASN A 443 45.10 -12.75 -8.53
C ASN A 443 46.11 -13.76 -9.09
N ALA A 444 47.28 -13.88 -8.44
CA ALA A 444 48.33 -14.84 -8.77
C ALA A 444 47.88 -16.32 -8.75
N LEU A 445 46.84 -16.66 -7.99
CA LEU A 445 46.27 -18.01 -7.92
C LEU A 445 44.98 -18.17 -8.75
N ASN A 446 44.71 -17.25 -9.69
CA ASN A 446 43.49 -17.22 -10.50
C ASN A 446 42.22 -17.28 -9.63
N SER A 447 42.13 -16.35 -8.68
CA SER A 447 41.04 -16.17 -7.72
C SER A 447 40.88 -17.26 -6.64
N LEU A 448 41.76 -18.25 -6.55
CA LEU A 448 41.86 -19.09 -5.35
C LEU A 448 42.46 -18.28 -4.17
N PRO A 449 42.14 -18.61 -2.89
CA PRO A 449 41.23 -19.68 -2.46
C PRO A 449 39.73 -19.37 -2.67
N GLY A 450 39.35 -18.11 -2.93
CA GLY A 450 37.99 -17.72 -3.28
C GLY A 450 36.98 -18.09 -2.18
N PRO A 451 35.86 -18.76 -2.51
CA PRO A 451 34.85 -19.15 -1.51
C PRO A 451 35.36 -20.16 -0.49
N TYR A 452 36.45 -20.87 -0.79
CA TYR A 452 37.07 -21.84 0.13
C TYR A 452 37.90 -21.17 1.24
N ILE A 453 38.03 -19.83 1.25
CA ILE A 453 38.88 -19.07 2.19
C ILE A 453 38.69 -19.45 3.66
N LYS A 454 37.45 -19.77 4.09
CA LYS A 454 37.14 -20.26 5.45
C LYS A 454 38.06 -21.42 5.87
N TRP A 455 38.22 -22.41 5.00
CA TRP A 455 39.03 -23.61 5.24
C TRP A 455 40.52 -23.33 5.11
N PHE A 456 40.93 -22.50 4.13
CA PHE A 456 42.34 -22.11 3.99
C PHE A 456 42.83 -21.31 5.20
N LEU A 457 42.03 -20.36 5.72
CA LEU A 457 42.34 -19.64 6.95
C LEU A 457 42.45 -20.60 8.15
N GLU A 458 41.53 -21.55 8.29
CA GLU A 458 41.54 -22.52 9.40
C GLU A 458 42.79 -23.43 9.40
N LYS A 459 43.30 -23.82 8.22
CA LYS A 459 44.44 -24.75 8.11
C LYS A 459 45.79 -24.07 7.91
N CYS A 460 45.84 -22.85 7.37
CA CYS A 460 47.08 -22.13 7.08
C CYS A 460 47.32 -20.94 8.03
N GLY A 461 46.27 -20.37 8.63
CA GLY A 461 46.33 -19.12 9.38
C GLY A 461 46.71 -17.91 8.50
N HIS A 462 46.73 -16.72 9.11
CA HIS A 462 47.12 -15.48 8.43
C HIS A 462 48.53 -15.54 7.82
N GLU A 463 49.48 -16.13 8.54
CA GLU A 463 50.87 -16.29 8.08
C GLU A 463 50.98 -17.24 6.88
N GLY A 464 50.29 -18.39 6.92
CA GLY A 464 50.29 -19.35 5.81
C GLY A 464 49.60 -18.81 4.56
N LEU A 465 48.47 -18.10 4.72
CA LEU A 465 47.79 -17.40 3.63
C LEU A 465 48.70 -16.38 2.94
N ASN A 466 49.49 -15.62 3.71
CA ASN A 466 50.46 -14.69 3.12
C ASN A 466 51.58 -15.43 2.37
N LYS A 467 52.13 -16.50 2.97
CA LYS A 467 53.22 -17.30 2.40
C LYS A 467 52.85 -18.06 1.11
N MET A 468 51.55 -18.31 0.87
CA MET A 468 51.09 -18.86 -0.42
C MET A 468 51.47 -17.98 -1.62
N LEU A 469 51.79 -16.70 -1.39
CA LEU A 469 52.18 -15.73 -2.41
C LEU A 469 53.69 -15.43 -2.44
N ASP A 470 54.52 -16.11 -1.62
CA ASP A 470 55.98 -15.91 -1.61
C ASP A 470 56.67 -16.34 -2.93
N GLY A 471 56.00 -17.17 -3.74
CA GLY A 471 56.48 -17.62 -5.05
C GLY A 471 56.05 -16.75 -6.24
N PHE A 472 55.38 -15.61 -6.00
CA PHE A 472 54.78 -14.78 -7.05
C PHE A 472 55.14 -13.29 -6.86
N ASP A 473 55.37 -12.58 -7.97
CA ASP A 473 55.56 -11.12 -7.95
C ASP A 473 54.25 -10.36 -7.68
N ASP A 474 53.11 -10.97 -8.01
CA ASP A 474 51.78 -10.40 -7.80
C ASP A 474 51.20 -10.81 -6.44
N ARG A 475 50.86 -9.82 -5.62
CA ARG A 475 50.12 -9.95 -4.35
C ARG A 475 48.76 -9.28 -4.37
N GLY A 476 48.29 -8.86 -5.55
CA GLY A 476 46.94 -8.37 -5.75
C GLY A 476 45.90 -9.41 -5.38
N ALA A 477 44.83 -8.94 -4.75
CA ALA A 477 43.70 -9.76 -4.38
C ALA A 477 42.43 -8.92 -4.36
N TYR A 478 41.28 -9.59 -4.41
CA TYR A 478 39.99 -8.94 -4.19
C TYR A 478 39.18 -9.68 -3.13
N ALA A 479 38.50 -8.89 -2.31
CA ALA A 479 37.44 -9.35 -1.43
C ALA A 479 36.11 -9.29 -2.17
N GLN A 480 35.27 -10.30 -2.01
CA GLN A 480 33.94 -10.37 -2.64
C GLN A 480 32.93 -10.91 -1.62
N THR A 481 31.77 -10.25 -1.51
CA THR A 481 30.58 -10.80 -0.83
C THR A 481 29.45 -10.86 -1.86
N ILE A 482 28.68 -11.95 -1.80
CA ILE A 482 27.42 -12.08 -2.53
C ILE A 482 26.33 -12.27 -1.49
N VAL A 483 25.42 -11.29 -1.43
CA VAL A 483 24.14 -11.43 -0.72
C VAL A 483 23.15 -12.03 -1.71
N ALA A 484 22.45 -13.09 -1.32
CA ALA A 484 21.37 -13.68 -2.10
C ALA A 484 20.06 -13.58 -1.30
N TYR A 485 18.99 -13.12 -1.96
CA TYR A 485 17.66 -12.90 -1.39
C TYR A 485 16.62 -13.74 -2.12
N CYS A 486 15.69 -14.32 -1.36
CA CYS A 486 14.53 -15.04 -1.87
C CYS A 486 13.32 -14.68 -0.99
N GLY A 487 12.16 -14.34 -1.59
CA GLY A 487 10.98 -13.93 -0.83
C GLY A 487 10.15 -15.09 -0.26
N GLY A 488 10.31 -16.32 -0.78
CA GLY A 488 9.67 -17.53 -0.27
C GLY A 488 9.96 -18.77 -1.12
N GLU A 489 9.51 -19.95 -0.68
CA GLU A 489 9.70 -21.19 -1.44
C GLU A 489 9.05 -21.09 -2.83
N GLY A 490 9.87 -21.18 -3.88
CA GLY A 490 9.43 -21.09 -5.28
C GLY A 490 9.49 -19.70 -5.92
N GLU A 491 9.95 -18.67 -5.20
CA GLU A 491 10.30 -17.38 -5.79
C GLU A 491 11.74 -17.37 -6.32
N GLU A 492 12.03 -16.50 -7.30
CA GLU A 492 13.37 -16.33 -7.88
C GLU A 492 14.38 -15.80 -6.85
N VAL A 493 15.68 -16.01 -7.11
CA VAL A 493 16.76 -15.57 -6.22
C VAL A 493 17.55 -14.41 -6.81
N GLU A 494 17.33 -13.24 -6.22
CA GLU A 494 18.07 -12.01 -6.52
C GLU A 494 19.42 -11.98 -5.80
N VAL A 495 20.43 -11.40 -6.46
CA VAL A 495 21.83 -11.48 -6.03
C VAL A 495 22.55 -10.14 -6.12
N PHE A 496 23.21 -9.77 -5.02
CA PHE A 496 23.86 -8.47 -4.83
C PHE A 496 25.35 -8.70 -4.55
N GLU A 497 26.17 -8.53 -5.59
CA GLU A 497 27.63 -8.64 -5.46
C GLU A 497 28.25 -7.31 -5.02
N GLY A 498 29.07 -7.35 -3.97
CA GLY A 498 29.98 -6.28 -3.58
C GLY A 498 31.42 -6.77 -3.59
N ARG A 499 32.32 -5.97 -4.18
CA ARG A 499 33.73 -6.30 -4.39
C ARG A 499 34.63 -5.12 -4.03
N THR A 500 35.80 -5.42 -3.46
CA THR A 500 36.86 -4.43 -3.15
C THR A 500 38.22 -4.99 -3.54
N GLU A 501 39.02 -4.22 -4.28
CA GLU A 501 40.40 -4.55 -4.63
C GLU A 501 41.36 -4.27 -3.47
N GLY A 502 42.51 -4.94 -3.46
CA GLY A 502 43.53 -4.78 -2.42
C GLY A 502 44.77 -5.64 -2.68
N VAL A 503 45.60 -5.77 -1.65
CA VAL A 503 46.82 -6.59 -1.67
C VAL A 503 46.98 -7.42 -0.39
N ILE A 504 47.64 -8.57 -0.50
CA ILE A 504 47.86 -9.49 0.63
C ILE A 504 49.18 -9.17 1.34
N VAL A 505 49.06 -8.66 2.56
CA VAL A 505 50.16 -8.17 3.40
C VAL A 505 50.36 -9.06 4.63
N ALA A 506 51.48 -8.85 5.34
CA ALA A 506 51.69 -9.47 6.65
C ALA A 506 50.65 -8.95 7.65
N ALA A 507 50.21 -9.77 8.60
CA ALA A 507 49.07 -9.47 9.45
C ALA A 507 49.26 -8.19 10.29
N ARG A 508 48.28 -7.27 10.25
CA ARG A 508 48.22 -6.05 11.06
C ARG A 508 46.82 -5.86 11.66
N GLY A 509 46.74 -5.10 12.75
CA GLY A 509 45.47 -4.84 13.44
C GLY A 509 44.90 -6.05 14.18
N SER A 510 43.57 -6.11 14.34
CA SER A 510 42.87 -7.26 14.94
C SER A 510 42.85 -8.46 14.00
N THR A 511 43.06 -9.66 14.57
CA THR A 511 42.96 -10.96 13.89
C THR A 511 41.65 -11.69 14.22
N ASP A 512 40.73 -11.06 14.94
CA ASP A 512 39.56 -11.69 15.57
C ASP A 512 38.41 -11.98 14.58
N PHE A 513 38.46 -11.42 13.36
CA PHE A 513 37.47 -11.69 12.32
C PHE A 513 38.11 -12.09 11.00
N GLY A 514 38.07 -13.39 10.72
CA GLY A 514 38.45 -13.95 9.42
C GLY A 514 39.87 -13.57 9.00
N TRP A 515 40.00 -13.10 7.77
CA TRP A 515 41.27 -12.73 7.12
C TRP A 515 41.50 -11.20 7.10
N ASP A 516 40.67 -10.43 7.81
CA ASP A 516 40.69 -8.95 7.80
C ASP A 516 42.10 -8.36 8.06
N ALA A 517 42.90 -9.03 8.89
CA ALA A 517 44.26 -8.62 9.25
C ALA A 517 45.29 -8.65 8.09
N ILE A 518 45.04 -9.40 7.01
CA ILE A 518 46.01 -9.59 5.90
C ILE A 518 45.58 -8.98 4.56
N PHE A 519 44.34 -8.49 4.46
CA PHE A 519 43.85 -7.81 3.26
C PHE A 519 43.97 -6.30 3.45
N GLU A 520 44.94 -5.69 2.77
CA GLU A 520 45.12 -4.25 2.69
C GLU A 520 44.21 -3.70 1.59
N CYS A 521 43.33 -2.75 1.95
CA CYS A 521 42.34 -2.19 1.04
C CYS A 521 43.03 -1.23 0.04
N GLY A 522 42.72 -1.37 -1.25
CA GLY A 522 43.23 -0.50 -2.32
C GLY A 522 42.28 0.65 -2.69
N GLU A 523 41.27 0.93 -1.86
CA GLU A 523 40.17 1.84 -2.20
C GLU A 523 39.71 2.71 -1.02
N GLY A 524 39.36 3.97 -1.34
CA GLY A 524 38.62 4.88 -0.46
C GLY A 524 39.38 5.31 0.80
N GLU A 525 38.64 5.68 1.86
CA GLU A 525 39.22 6.06 3.16
C GLU A 525 39.92 4.89 3.90
N GLY A 526 39.84 3.68 3.32
CA GLY A 526 40.57 2.50 3.77
C GLY A 526 41.92 2.27 3.07
N GLU A 527 42.30 3.08 2.07
CA GLU A 527 43.51 2.84 1.27
C GLU A 527 44.78 2.69 2.14
N GLY A 528 45.48 1.56 2.00
CA GLY A 528 46.71 1.26 2.75
C GLY A 528 46.50 0.77 4.19
N LYS A 529 45.27 0.73 4.71
CA LYS A 529 44.92 0.01 5.95
C LYS A 529 44.52 -1.43 5.63
N THR A 530 44.82 -2.38 6.51
CA THR A 530 44.11 -3.67 6.51
C THR A 530 42.70 -3.50 7.10
N TYR A 531 41.75 -4.37 6.75
CA TYR A 531 40.44 -4.37 7.42
C TYR A 531 40.56 -4.57 8.94
N GLY A 532 41.61 -5.25 9.42
CA GLY A 532 41.91 -5.40 10.85
C GLY A 532 42.41 -4.11 11.53
N GLU A 533 42.86 -3.11 10.77
CA GLU A 533 43.30 -1.79 11.24
C GLU A 533 42.18 -0.73 11.19
N MET A 534 41.00 -1.07 10.64
CA MET A 534 39.83 -0.20 10.57
C MET A 534 38.88 -0.43 11.75
N ASP A 535 38.06 0.56 12.10
CA ASP A 535 36.86 0.29 12.90
C ASP A 535 35.70 -0.27 12.06
N LYS A 536 34.66 -0.79 12.72
CA LYS A 536 33.50 -1.41 12.04
C LYS A 536 32.73 -0.45 11.14
N ALA A 537 32.69 0.84 11.44
CA ALA A 537 32.01 1.85 10.63
C ALA A 537 32.87 2.24 9.42
N GLU A 538 34.16 2.53 9.62
CA GLU A 538 35.12 2.75 8.52
C GLU A 538 35.09 1.59 7.50
N LYS A 539 35.20 0.35 8.00
CA LYS A 539 35.17 -0.87 7.19
C LYS A 539 33.84 -1.03 6.43
N ASN A 540 32.71 -0.72 7.06
CA ASN A 540 31.39 -0.85 6.43
C ASN A 540 31.19 0.10 5.24
N LEU A 541 31.93 1.22 5.15
CA LEU A 541 31.87 2.14 4.00
C LEU A 541 32.61 1.59 2.76
N VAL A 542 33.76 0.92 2.95
CA VAL A 542 34.65 0.50 1.84
C VAL A 542 34.62 -1.00 1.52
N SER A 543 34.05 -1.83 2.42
CA SER A 543 34.14 -3.28 2.28
C SER A 543 33.19 -3.88 1.23
N HIS A 544 33.65 -4.99 0.66
CA HIS A 544 32.87 -5.93 -0.14
C HIS A 544 31.48 -6.23 0.45
N ARG A 545 31.36 -6.49 1.76
CA ARG A 545 30.06 -6.69 2.44
C ARG A 545 29.21 -5.42 2.44
N GLY A 546 29.77 -4.27 2.82
CA GLY A 546 29.06 -2.99 2.80
C GLY A 546 28.50 -2.64 1.41
N LYS A 547 29.33 -2.80 0.37
CA LYS A 547 28.94 -2.60 -1.05
C LYS A 547 27.83 -3.55 -1.51
N ALA A 548 27.84 -4.81 -1.06
CA ALA A 548 26.80 -5.78 -1.40
C ALA A 548 25.47 -5.43 -0.72
N PHE A 549 25.51 -5.09 0.58
CA PHE A 549 24.33 -4.68 1.33
C PHE A 549 23.79 -3.32 0.91
N ALA A 550 24.61 -2.39 0.41
CA ALA A 550 24.15 -1.14 -0.19
C ALA A 550 23.20 -1.42 -1.38
N LYS A 551 23.61 -2.28 -2.32
CA LYS A 551 22.76 -2.72 -3.44
C LYS A 551 21.50 -3.46 -2.99
N PHE A 552 21.59 -4.27 -1.92
CA PHE A 552 20.41 -4.93 -1.36
C PHE A 552 19.46 -3.94 -0.68
N LYS A 553 19.97 -2.86 -0.08
CA LYS A 553 19.13 -1.75 0.42
C LYS A 553 18.49 -0.96 -0.71
N GLU A 554 19.21 -0.68 -1.80
CA GLU A 554 18.65 -0.08 -3.01
C GLU A 554 17.50 -0.94 -3.56
N TYR A 555 17.71 -2.25 -3.72
CA TYR A 555 16.68 -3.21 -4.13
C TYR A 555 15.48 -3.27 -3.16
N LEU A 556 15.72 -3.39 -1.84
CA LEU A 556 14.63 -3.41 -0.88
C LEU A 556 13.84 -2.11 -0.88
N ASN A 557 14.51 -0.97 -1.04
CA ASN A 557 13.85 0.31 -1.20
C ASN A 557 13.03 0.34 -2.50
N GLU A 558 13.53 -0.15 -3.64
CA GLU A 558 12.75 -0.28 -4.87
C GLU A 558 11.60 -1.30 -4.82
N GLU A 559 11.60 -2.22 -3.84
CA GLU A 559 10.57 -3.24 -3.59
C GLU A 559 9.71 -2.95 -2.34
N LEU A 560 9.79 -1.72 -1.84
CA LEU A 560 8.98 -1.13 -0.77
C LEU A 560 8.42 0.23 -1.20
N ASP A 561 9.14 0.90 -2.11
CA ASP A 561 8.65 1.83 -3.13
C ASP A 561 7.99 1.08 -4.33
#